data_AF-A0ABD3VFZ1-F1
#
_entry.id   AF-A0ABD3VFZ1-F1
#
_cell.length_a   1.000
_cell.length_b   1.000
_cell.length_c   1.000
_cell.angle_alpha   90.00
_cell.angle_beta   90.00
_cell.angle_gamma   90.00
#
_symmetry.space_group_name_H-M   'P 1'
#
loop_
_entity.id
_entity.type
_entity.pdbx_description
1 polymer ?
#
loop_
_entity_poly.entity_id
_entity_poly.type
_entity_poly.pdbx_seq_one_letter_code
_entity_poly.pdbx_strand_id
1 'polypeptide(L)'
;MAEHEKVCNVMTKLMEDNSFTAPKSTRQINDKRFRYRKRKREENMNSRINIADDVVSVLSELHSNPVIQEIILTKHKKPVVIVYSNQQMDDMIRNCEGDDGSVLGVDRTFNLGNFYVSLFLQKSMFDK
;
A
#
# COMPACT_ATOMS: atom_id res chain seq x y z
N MET A 1 36.30 17.35 18.01
CA MET A 1 36.42 16.32 19.06
C MET A 1 35.43 15.16 18.93
N ALA A 2 34.29 15.29 18.24
CA ALA A 2 33.27 14.22 18.10
C ALA A 2 33.63 13.01 17.21
N GLU A 3 34.67 13.09 16.36
CA GLU A 3 35.09 11.95 15.53
C GLU A 3 35.94 10.92 16.29
N HIS A 4 36.72 11.36 17.27
CA HIS A 4 37.57 10.47 18.07
C HIS A 4 36.73 9.50 18.93
N GLU A 5 35.60 9.97 19.44
CA GLU A 5 34.69 9.19 20.30
C GLU A 5 33.96 8.07 19.52
N LYS A 6 33.65 8.29 18.23
CA LYS A 6 33.08 7.25 17.36
C LYS A 6 34.10 6.19 16.92
N VAL A 7 35.40 6.51 16.93
CA VAL A 7 36.48 5.58 16.55
C VAL A 7 36.74 4.58 17.68
N CYS A 8 36.70 5.01 18.94
CA CYS A 8 36.81 4.11 20.09
C CYS A 8 35.70 3.05 20.09
N ASN A 9 34.48 3.42 19.74
CA ASN A 9 33.31 2.55 19.86
C ASN A 9 33.30 1.34 18.89
N VAL A 10 33.96 1.44 17.73
CA VAL A 10 34.09 0.32 16.78
C VAL A 10 35.16 -0.67 17.23
N MET A 11 36.26 -0.17 17.84
CA MET A 11 37.32 -1.02 18.36
C MET A 11 36.82 -1.83 19.57
N THR A 12 36.07 -1.20 20.48
CA THR A 12 35.48 -1.87 21.65
C THR A 12 34.54 -3.00 21.23
N LYS A 13 33.60 -2.73 20.30
CA LYS A 13 32.69 -3.78 19.77
C LYS A 13 33.39 -4.93 19.05
N LEU A 14 34.54 -4.68 18.41
CA LEU A 14 35.31 -5.72 17.71
C LEU A 14 36.19 -6.54 18.66
N MET A 15 36.42 -6.08 19.89
CA MET A 15 37.17 -6.79 20.93
C MET A 15 36.26 -7.62 21.86
N GLU A 16 34.96 -7.33 21.90
CA GLU A 16 33.96 -8.09 22.67
C GLU A 16 33.67 -9.49 22.08
N ASP A 17 33.88 -9.71 20.78
CA ASP A 17 33.51 -10.96 20.05
C ASP A 17 34.59 -12.08 20.04
N ASN A 18 35.36 -12.22 21.13
CA ASN A 18 36.52 -13.11 21.34
C ASN A 18 37.89 -12.51 20.95
N SER A 19 38.83 -12.58 21.90
CA SER A 19 40.22 -12.10 21.76
C SER A 19 41.01 -12.78 20.62
N PHE A 20 40.56 -13.94 20.14
CA PHE A 20 41.19 -14.69 19.04
C PHE A 20 40.82 -14.19 17.63
N THR A 21 39.71 -13.45 17.48
CA THR A 21 39.21 -12.95 16.18
C THR A 21 39.40 -11.43 16.01
N ALA A 22 40.01 -10.79 17.01
CA ALA A 22 40.32 -9.38 17.01
C ALA A 22 41.28 -9.03 15.86
N PRO A 23 41.02 -7.96 15.09
CA PRO A 23 41.86 -7.57 13.97
C PRO A 23 43.26 -7.17 14.45
N LYS A 24 44.30 -7.83 13.91
CA LYS A 24 45.71 -7.68 14.31
C LYS A 24 46.46 -6.62 13.52
N SER A 25 45.85 -6.09 12.45
CA SER A 25 46.45 -5.08 11.57
C SER A 25 45.44 -3.99 11.22
N THR A 26 45.93 -2.76 11.12
CA THR A 26 45.19 -1.56 10.67
C THR A 26 44.49 -1.78 9.32
N ARG A 27 45.06 -2.62 8.44
CA ARG A 27 44.45 -2.99 7.16
C ARG A 27 43.16 -3.79 7.35
N GLN A 28 43.15 -4.75 8.27
CA GLN A 28 41.96 -5.56 8.57
C GLN A 28 40.83 -4.73 9.17
N ILE A 29 41.17 -3.72 9.98
CA ILE A 29 40.21 -2.77 10.55
C ILE A 29 39.55 -1.98 9.42
N ASN A 30 40.35 -1.45 8.48
CA ASN A 30 39.85 -0.68 7.35
C ASN A 30 38.99 -1.51 6.40
N ASP A 31 39.37 -2.76 6.11
CA ASP A 31 38.60 -3.67 5.27
C ASP A 31 37.25 -4.04 5.92
N LYS A 32 37.24 -4.38 7.22
CA LYS A 32 35.99 -4.63 7.98
C LYS A 32 35.10 -3.38 8.01
N ARG A 33 35.68 -2.19 8.21
CA ARG A 33 34.97 -0.90 8.21
C ARG A 33 34.35 -0.60 6.85
N PHE A 34 35.07 -0.85 5.76
CA PHE A 34 34.57 -0.68 4.40
C PHE A 34 33.38 -1.60 4.13
N ARG A 35 33.50 -2.89 4.46
CA ARG A 35 32.40 -3.87 4.31
C ARG A 35 31.17 -3.50 5.12
N TYR A 36 31.34 -3.10 6.38
CA TYR A 36 30.24 -2.66 7.24
C TYR A 36 29.52 -1.44 6.67
N ARG A 37 30.26 -0.43 6.20
CA ARG A 37 29.69 0.77 5.55
C ARG A 37 28.96 0.44 4.25
N LYS A 38 29.50 -0.49 3.45
CA LYS A 38 28.87 -0.95 2.21
C LYS A 38 27.53 -1.66 2.49
N ARG A 39 27.52 -2.62 3.42
CA ARG A 39 26.31 -3.35 3.81
C ARG A 39 25.23 -2.42 4.38
N LYS A 40 25.60 -1.46 5.22
CA LYS A 40 24.66 -0.48 5.77
C LYS A 40 24.06 0.45 4.70
N ARG A 41 24.80 0.74 3.63
CA ARG A 41 24.28 1.51 2.48
C ARG A 41 23.30 0.68 1.63
N GLU A 42 23.60 -0.60 1.43
CA GLU A 42 22.72 -1.54 0.72
C GLU A 42 21.42 -1.81 1.50
N GLU A 43 21.50 -2.00 2.82
CA GLU A 43 20.34 -2.12 3.72
C GLU A 43 19.44 -0.87 3.66
N ASN A 44 20.03 0.34 3.64
CA ASN A 44 19.28 1.60 3.52
C ASN A 44 18.73 1.88 2.10
N MET A 45 19.25 1.22 1.07
CA MET A 45 18.70 1.33 -0.28
C MET A 45 17.47 0.42 -0.45
N ASN A 46 17.50 -0.77 0.13
CA ASN A 46 16.35 -1.69 0.13
C ASN A 46 15.18 -1.21 1.00
N SER A 47 15.39 -0.25 1.91
CA SER A 47 14.33 0.33 2.73
C SER A 47 13.58 1.49 2.07
N ARG A 48 13.95 1.90 0.84
CA ARG A 48 13.19 2.90 0.09
C ARG A 48 12.05 2.20 -0.64
N ILE A 49 10.99 1.92 0.11
CA ILE A 49 9.72 1.46 -0.43
C ILE A 49 9.24 2.53 -1.41
N ASN A 50 9.14 2.17 -2.68
CA ASN A 50 8.65 3.08 -3.71
C ASN A 50 7.13 3.07 -3.66
N ILE A 51 6.56 4.11 -3.06
CA ILE A 51 5.10 4.28 -2.92
C ILE A 51 4.41 4.20 -4.28
N ALA A 52 5.06 4.62 -5.37
CA ALA A 52 4.49 4.50 -6.71
C ALA A 52 4.31 3.04 -7.13
N ASP A 53 5.27 2.16 -6.82
CA ASP A 53 5.20 0.73 -7.15
C ASP A 53 4.10 0.05 -6.32
N ASP A 54 3.96 0.42 -5.04
CA ASP A 54 2.87 -0.08 -4.18
C ASP A 54 1.49 0.32 -4.73
N VAL A 55 1.33 1.59 -5.14
CA VAL A 55 0.07 2.08 -5.72
C VAL A 55 -0.26 1.34 -7.02
N VAL A 56 0.74 1.10 -7.88
CA VAL A 56 0.56 0.35 -9.12
C VAL A 56 0.20 -1.10 -8.83
N SER A 57 0.83 -1.73 -7.83
CA SER A 57 0.51 -3.10 -7.42
C SER A 57 -0.95 -3.23 -6.99
N VAL A 58 -1.40 -2.33 -6.11
CA VAL A 58 -2.79 -2.31 -5.62
C VAL A 58 -3.77 -2.09 -6.78
N LEU A 59 -3.48 -1.17 -7.71
CA LEU A 59 -4.34 -0.94 -8.87
C LEU A 59 -4.43 -2.18 -9.78
N SER A 60 -3.32 -2.88 -9.97
CA SER A 60 -3.28 -4.11 -10.76
C SER A 60 -4.12 -5.22 -10.12
N GLU A 61 -4.05 -5.37 -8.79
CA GLU A 61 -4.88 -6.32 -8.04
C GLU A 61 -6.37 -5.97 -8.15
N LEU A 62 -6.72 -4.69 -8.02
CA LEU A 62 -8.10 -4.24 -8.16
C LEU A 62 -8.65 -4.50 -9.57
N HIS A 63 -7.87 -4.26 -10.62
CA HIS A 63 -8.29 -4.55 -11.99
C HIS A 63 -8.52 -6.04 -12.27
N SER A 64 -7.91 -6.94 -11.50
CA SER A 64 -8.14 -8.38 -11.63
C SER A 64 -9.48 -8.85 -11.07
N ASN A 65 -10.15 -8.01 -10.27
CA ASN A 65 -11.40 -8.38 -9.61
C ASN A 65 -12.60 -8.16 -10.56
N PRO A 66 -13.41 -9.20 -10.85
CA PRO A 66 -14.53 -9.12 -11.80
C PRO A 66 -15.69 -8.23 -11.36
N VAL A 67 -15.73 -7.83 -10.08
CA VAL A 67 -16.75 -6.91 -9.54
C VAL A 67 -16.34 -5.45 -9.80
N ILE A 68 -15.05 -5.18 -10.02
CA ILE A 68 -14.54 -3.84 -10.28
C ILE A 68 -14.66 -3.56 -11.77
N GLN A 69 -15.44 -2.53 -12.09
CA GLN A 69 -15.81 -2.21 -13.46
C GLN A 69 -14.93 -1.10 -14.00
N GLU A 70 -14.66 -0.10 -13.16
CA GLU A 70 -13.85 1.04 -13.54
C GLU A 70 -13.14 1.66 -12.33
N ILE A 71 -11.91 2.13 -12.55
CA ILE A 71 -11.14 2.91 -11.58
C ILE A 71 -10.77 4.24 -12.24
N ILE A 72 -11.36 5.33 -11.76
CA ILE A 72 -11.14 6.68 -12.30
C ILE A 72 -10.14 7.41 -11.40
N LEU A 73 -8.95 7.67 -11.95
CA LEU A 73 -7.89 8.41 -11.29
C LEU A 73 -7.85 9.84 -11.82
N THR A 74 -8.24 10.82 -11.00
CA THR A 74 -8.16 12.23 -11.37
C THR A 74 -7.10 12.95 -10.54
N LYS A 75 -6.28 13.79 -11.20
CA LYS A 75 -5.23 14.58 -10.54
C LYS A 75 -5.82 15.40 -9.39
N HIS A 76 -5.22 15.33 -8.21
CA HIS A 76 -5.64 16.03 -6.98
C HIS A 76 -7.02 15.66 -6.44
N LYS A 77 -7.64 14.58 -6.91
CA LYS A 77 -8.89 14.05 -6.34
C LYS A 77 -8.67 12.63 -5.82
N LYS A 78 -9.57 12.19 -4.95
CA LYS A 78 -9.60 10.80 -4.49
C LYS A 78 -9.96 9.89 -5.67
N PRO A 79 -9.36 8.69 -5.79
CA PRO A 79 -9.79 7.69 -6.75
C PRO A 79 -11.29 7.39 -6.61
N VAL A 80 -11.97 7.23 -7.75
CA VAL A 80 -13.35 6.72 -7.79
C VAL A 80 -13.29 5.29 -8.30
N VAL A 81 -13.94 4.37 -7.59
CA VAL A 81 -14.02 2.96 -7.98
C VAL A 81 -15.49 2.62 -8.20
N ILE A 82 -15.82 2.18 -9.41
CA ILE A 82 -17.15 1.72 -9.78
C ILE A 82 -17.19 0.21 -9.62
N VAL A 83 -18.13 -0.26 -8.79
CA VAL A 83 -18.23 -1.67 -8.38
C VAL A 83 -19.67 -2.12 -8.56
N TYR A 84 -19.88 -3.13 -9.40
CA TYR A 84 -21.14 -3.84 -9.52
C TYR A 84 -20.90 -5.25 -10.09
N SER A 85 -21.81 -6.18 -9.83
CA SER A 85 -21.89 -7.43 -10.58
C SER A 85 -22.88 -7.31 -11.73
N ASN A 86 -22.67 -8.09 -12.80
CA ASN A 86 -23.62 -8.12 -13.92
C ASN A 86 -25.02 -8.54 -13.46
N GLN A 87 -25.11 -9.45 -12.49
CA GLN A 87 -26.40 -9.85 -11.92
C GLN A 87 -27.11 -8.67 -11.23
N GLN A 88 -26.38 -7.82 -10.49
CA GLN A 88 -26.95 -6.62 -9.88
C GLN A 88 -27.47 -5.64 -10.93
N MET A 89 -26.75 -5.49 -12.05
CA MET A 89 -27.19 -4.64 -13.17
C MET A 89 -28.42 -5.22 -13.86
N ASP A 90 -28.45 -6.52 -14.12
CA ASP A 90 -29.60 -7.20 -14.73
C ASP A 90 -30.84 -7.08 -13.84
N ASP A 91 -30.68 -7.27 -12.53
CA ASP A 91 -31.76 -7.12 -11.56
C ASP A 91 -32.23 -5.66 -11.49
N MET A 92 -31.31 -4.69 -11.55
CA MET A 92 -31.67 -3.27 -11.59
C MET A 92 -32.44 -2.92 -12.86
N ILE A 93 -32.03 -3.41 -14.03
CA ILE A 93 -32.72 -3.19 -15.31
C ILE A 93 -34.12 -3.81 -15.25
N ARG A 94 -34.22 -5.09 -14.90
CA ARG A 94 -35.51 -5.81 -14.82
C ARG A 94 -36.52 -5.15 -13.89
N ASN A 95 -36.04 -4.58 -12.79
CA ASN A 95 -36.91 -3.98 -11.80
C ASN A 95 -37.20 -2.49 -12.03
N CYS A 96 -36.44 -1.82 -12.88
CA CYS A 96 -36.66 -0.42 -13.26
C CYS A 96 -37.36 -0.28 -14.63
N GLU A 97 -37.42 -1.34 -15.43
CA GLU A 97 -38.16 -1.38 -16.69
C GLU A 97 -39.60 -1.89 -16.51
N GLY A 98 -40.57 -1.17 -17.09
CA GLY A 98 -42.00 -1.54 -17.11
C GLY A 98 -42.91 -0.57 -16.34
N ASP A 99 -44.22 -0.73 -16.51
CA ASP A 99 -45.26 0.07 -15.81
C ASP A 99 -45.26 -0.14 -14.28
N ASP A 100 -44.62 -1.23 -13.84
CA ASP A 100 -44.42 -1.65 -12.44
C ASP A 100 -43.00 -1.30 -11.90
N GLY A 101 -42.29 -0.40 -12.58
CA GLY A 101 -40.91 -0.03 -12.26
C GLY A 101 -40.73 0.47 -10.81
N SER A 102 -39.76 -0.09 -10.09
CA SER A 102 -39.39 0.32 -8.75
C SER A 102 -38.58 1.62 -8.77
N VAL A 103 -38.77 2.48 -7.76
CA VAL A 103 -37.97 3.70 -7.63
C VAL A 103 -36.55 3.34 -7.20
N LEU A 104 -35.56 3.65 -8.05
CA LEU A 104 -34.16 3.57 -7.69
C LEU A 104 -33.80 4.77 -6.78
N GLY A 105 -33.51 4.49 -5.51
CA GLY A 105 -33.03 5.48 -4.57
C GLY A 105 -31.52 5.46 -4.45
N VAL A 106 -30.88 6.63 -4.57
CA VAL A 106 -29.51 6.81 -4.07
C VAL A 106 -29.63 7.01 -2.58
N ASP A 107 -29.72 5.92 -1.83
CA ASP A 107 -30.15 6.04 -0.44
C ASP A 107 -29.08 6.70 0.41
N ARG A 108 -27.80 6.32 0.31
CA ARG A 108 -26.78 6.84 1.24
C ARG A 108 -25.38 6.90 0.67
N THR A 109 -24.76 8.08 0.83
CA THR A 109 -23.31 8.25 0.74
C THR A 109 -22.73 8.22 2.16
N PHE A 110 -22.04 7.14 2.51
CA PHE A 110 -21.38 6.95 3.79
C PHE A 110 -19.99 7.58 3.76
N ASN A 111 -19.66 8.39 4.76
CA ASN A 111 -18.30 8.85 4.99
C ASN A 111 -17.57 7.84 5.88
N LEU A 112 -16.64 7.07 5.32
CA LEU A 112 -15.80 6.12 6.04
C LEU A 112 -14.42 6.72 6.35
N GLY A 113 -14.39 8.04 6.59
CA GLY A 113 -13.19 8.83 6.88
C GLY A 113 -12.44 9.21 5.61
N ASN A 114 -11.61 8.31 5.11
CA ASN A 114 -10.75 8.60 3.96
C ASN A 114 -11.45 8.43 2.61
N PHE A 115 -12.61 7.77 2.58
CA PHE A 115 -13.38 7.52 1.36
C PHE A 115 -14.88 7.67 1.61
N TYR A 116 -15.59 7.96 0.53
CA TYR A 116 -17.05 8.02 0.52
C TYR A 116 -17.57 6.81 -0.25
N VAL A 117 -18.59 6.15 0.28
CA VAL A 117 -19.25 5.00 -0.36
C VAL A 117 -20.68 5.38 -0.63
N SER A 118 -21.08 5.43 -1.90
CA SER A 118 -22.46 5.63 -2.28
C SER A 118 -23.10 4.27 -2.58
N LEU A 119 -24.20 3.95 -1.91
CA LEU A 119 -25.00 2.76 -2.17
C LEU A 119 -26.26 3.13 -2.93
N PHE A 120 -26.54 2.38 -3.98
CA PHE A 120 -27.83 2.38 -4.66
C PHE A 120 -28.71 1.32 -4.00
N LEU A 121 -29.83 1.74 -3.42
CA LEU A 121 -30.82 0.83 -2.87
C LEU A 121 -32.05 0.85 -3.75
N GLN A 122 -32.51 -0.34 -4.08
CA GLN A 122 -33.77 -0.52 -4.77
C GLN A 122 -34.84 -0.82 -3.72
N LYS A 123 -35.90 -0.02 -3.69
CA LYS A 123 -37.10 -0.32 -2.92
C LYS A 123 -38.18 -0.79 -3.89
N SER A 124 -38.50 -2.08 -3.84
CA SER A 124 -39.69 -2.60 -4.52
C SER A 124 -40.94 -2.07 -3.83
N MET A 125 -41.88 -1.50 -4.59
CA MET A 125 -43.17 -1.02 -4.06
C MET A 125 -44.23 -2.13 -3.94
N PHE A 126 -43.86 -3.40 -4.17
CA PHE A 126 -44.77 -4.53 -4.05
C PHE A 126 -44.70 -5.14 -2.65
N ASP A 127 -45.36 -4.48 -1.68
CA ASP A 127 -45.86 -5.16 -0.50
C ASP A 127 -47.20 -5.83 -0.87
N LYS A 128 -47.23 -7.17 -0.83
CA LYS A 128 -48.49 -7.94 -0.76
C LYS A 128 -48.87 -8.15 0.69
#